data_AF-A0A359LFK7-F1
#
_entry.id   AF-A0A359LFK7-F1
#
_cell.length_a   1.000
_cell.length_b   1.000
_cell.length_c   1.000
_cell.angle_alpha   90.00
_cell.angle_beta   90.00
_cell.angle_gamma   90.00
#
_symmetry.space_group_name_H-M   'P 1'
#
loop_
_entity.id
_entity.type
_entity.pdbx_description
1 polymer ?
#
loop_
_entity_poly.entity_id
_entity_poly.type
_entity_poly.pdbx_seq_one_letter_code
_entity_poly.pdbx_strand_id
1 'polypeptide(L)'
;MTHSIMFIPATIKADAQPNTQYLDNILTKKNIQSAVYPNFNLETIEQLLGSNRTEDLLETIARQREALALNKDVVLIQGISLTKPYAAELNFSIATTLGAAIIFEVTPEQNLETALRQLKIIITPYKLRYKQPILGFVINQSNLQETPLIDKYKNLFDLQLPLLGIFPYKPESAQNISDIFCIPETNINCSFDFSFVQKFLDRPAAQPVTPPIFKYKLIDLACSANKKIILPEGDEPRTLRAVNICAARGIAQCILLSEKTKIYAACDKLGIKLHEKISIIEPQTVLEKYITPLYEVRRNKGMTPDLARTQLADNVMLGTMMLHLGEVDGLISGAVHTTANTIRPAFQIIKLAPNAKIGSSVFFMCLPEQVVLFADCAINPNPSVEELADIAIQTADTAADFGIPPKVAMLSYSTGT
;
A
#
# COMPACT_ATOMS: atom_id res chain seq x y z
N MET A 1 -0.16 -12.56 -13.93
CA MET A 1 0.23 -11.65 -12.83
C MET A 1 1.33 -10.74 -13.34
N THR A 2 1.30 -9.46 -13.00
CA THR A 2 2.11 -8.44 -13.69
C THR A 2 3.37 -8.09 -12.90
N HIS A 3 4.53 -8.19 -13.54
CA HIS A 3 5.80 -7.74 -12.98
C HIS A 3 5.93 -6.21 -13.03
N SER A 4 6.77 -5.64 -12.16
CA SER A 4 7.16 -4.23 -12.22
C SER A 4 8.65 -4.13 -12.49
N ILE A 5 9.06 -3.29 -13.43
CA ILE A 5 10.47 -2.99 -13.71
C ILE A 5 10.66 -1.48 -13.67
N MET A 6 11.58 -1.01 -12.82
CA MET A 6 11.89 0.41 -12.65
C MET A 6 13.25 0.75 -13.23
N PHE A 7 13.28 1.74 -14.13
CA PHE A 7 14.49 2.31 -14.70
C PHE A 7 14.95 3.50 -13.87
N ILE A 8 16.13 3.45 -13.27
CA ILE A 8 16.66 4.56 -12.47
C ILE A 8 17.78 5.25 -13.25
N PRO A 9 17.61 6.52 -13.65
CA PRO A 9 18.69 7.31 -14.27
C PRO A 9 19.81 7.55 -13.27
N ALA A 10 20.93 6.87 -13.48
CA ALA A 10 22.13 6.91 -12.66
C ALA A 10 23.09 8.04 -13.04
N THR A 11 22.62 9.05 -13.77
CA THR A 11 23.45 10.14 -14.31
C THR A 11 23.08 11.52 -13.82
N ILE A 12 24.07 12.43 -13.93
CA ILE A 12 24.05 13.77 -13.37
C ILE A 12 23.43 14.81 -14.34
N LYS A 13 23.11 14.43 -15.58
CA LYS A 13 22.38 15.30 -16.52
C LYS A 13 20.87 15.11 -16.49
N ALA A 14 20.14 16.23 -16.63
CA ALA A 14 18.70 16.34 -16.39
C ALA A 14 17.77 15.81 -17.52
N ASP A 15 18.28 15.58 -18.74
CA ASP A 15 17.43 15.42 -19.93
C ASP A 15 17.76 14.16 -20.77
N ALA A 16 17.71 12.98 -20.16
CA ALA A 16 17.68 11.73 -20.93
C ALA A 16 16.22 11.37 -21.26
N GLN A 17 15.92 11.18 -22.56
CA GLN A 17 14.60 10.69 -23.00
C GLN A 17 14.28 9.31 -22.40
N PRO A 18 13.00 8.99 -22.14
CA PRO A 18 12.62 7.81 -21.38
C PRO A 18 12.95 6.50 -22.09
N ASN A 19 13.84 5.69 -21.49
CA ASN A 19 14.21 4.38 -22.02
C ASN A 19 13.16 3.29 -21.84
N THR A 20 12.11 3.56 -21.06
CA THR A 20 10.96 2.66 -20.94
C THR A 20 10.38 2.32 -22.31
N GLN A 21 10.41 3.25 -23.27
CA GLN A 21 9.93 3.03 -24.64
C GLN A 21 10.76 1.99 -25.41
N TYR A 22 12.08 1.92 -25.20
CA TYR A 22 12.92 0.92 -25.86
C TYR A 22 12.62 -0.50 -25.33
N LEU A 23 12.51 -0.67 -24.01
CA LEU A 23 12.15 -1.97 -23.45
C LEU A 23 10.70 -2.34 -23.81
N ASP A 24 9.76 -1.40 -23.81
CA ASP A 24 8.38 -1.62 -24.26
C ASP A 24 8.33 -2.18 -25.69
N ASN A 25 9.12 -1.60 -26.61
CA ASN A 25 9.26 -2.10 -27.97
C ASN A 25 9.86 -3.52 -28.03
N ILE A 26 10.87 -3.82 -27.20
CA ILE A 26 11.48 -5.16 -27.11
C ILE A 26 10.45 -6.19 -26.62
N LEU A 27 9.72 -5.86 -25.55
CA LEU A 27 8.69 -6.72 -24.96
C LEU A 27 7.57 -6.97 -25.97
N THR A 28 7.10 -5.94 -26.65
CA THR A 28 6.07 -6.04 -27.70
C THR A 28 6.50 -6.99 -28.83
N LYS A 29 7.75 -6.89 -29.32
CA LYS A 29 8.29 -7.82 -30.32
C LYS A 29 8.40 -9.27 -29.84
N LYS A 30 8.47 -9.49 -28.52
CA LYS A 30 8.47 -10.80 -27.88
C LYS A 30 7.07 -11.28 -27.48
N ASN A 31 6.01 -10.59 -27.92
CA ASN A 31 4.61 -10.84 -27.57
C ASN A 31 4.33 -10.77 -26.05
N ILE A 32 5.06 -9.91 -25.34
CA ILE A 32 4.86 -9.64 -23.92
C ILE A 32 4.10 -8.32 -23.79
N GLN A 33 2.96 -8.34 -23.10
CA GLN A 33 2.09 -7.18 -22.96
C GLN A 33 2.63 -6.26 -21.86
N SER A 34 3.12 -5.09 -22.24
CA SER A 34 3.59 -4.08 -21.30
C SER A 34 2.68 -2.85 -21.21
N ALA A 35 2.84 -2.10 -20.12
CA ALA A 35 2.32 -0.76 -19.93
C ALA A 35 3.41 0.14 -19.34
N VAL A 36 3.44 1.40 -19.76
CA VAL A 36 4.38 2.40 -19.24
C VAL A 36 3.67 3.27 -18.21
N TYR A 37 4.25 3.35 -17.02
CA TYR A 37 3.79 4.24 -15.95
C TYR A 37 4.09 5.70 -16.34
N PRO A 38 3.12 6.64 -16.22
CA PRO A 38 3.32 8.04 -16.56
C PRO A 38 4.45 8.69 -15.76
N ASN A 39 5.17 9.63 -16.38
CA ASN A 39 6.24 10.35 -15.71
C ASN A 39 5.75 11.03 -14.42
N PHE A 40 6.58 10.97 -13.37
CA PHE A 40 6.26 11.62 -12.12
C PHE A 40 6.26 13.15 -12.26
N ASN A 41 5.23 13.80 -11.73
CA ASN A 41 5.20 15.25 -11.62
C ASN A 41 6.11 15.69 -10.45
N LEU A 42 7.25 16.30 -10.78
CA LEU A 42 8.27 16.70 -9.80
C LEU A 42 7.77 17.78 -8.84
N GLU A 43 6.96 18.74 -9.31
CA GLU A 43 6.40 19.79 -8.44
C GLU A 43 5.48 19.17 -7.37
N THR A 44 4.65 18.21 -7.78
CA THR A 44 3.77 17.49 -6.86
C THR A 44 4.56 16.66 -5.85
N ILE A 45 5.63 16.00 -6.29
CA ILE A 45 6.53 15.26 -5.40
C ILE A 45 7.15 16.20 -4.37
N GLU A 46 7.75 17.30 -4.82
CA GLU A 46 8.44 18.24 -3.94
C GLU A 46 7.48 18.87 -2.91
N GLN A 47 6.24 19.18 -3.32
CA GLN A 47 5.20 19.65 -2.42
C GLN A 47 4.81 18.61 -1.35
N LEU A 48 4.61 17.34 -1.74
CA LEU A 48 4.21 16.28 -0.83
C LEU A 48 5.35 15.90 0.12
N LEU A 49 6.58 15.82 -0.37
CA LEU A 49 7.77 15.61 0.46
C LEU A 49 7.95 16.73 1.48
N GLY A 50 7.85 18.00 1.04
CA GLY A 50 7.93 19.16 1.94
C GLY A 50 6.84 19.21 3.01
N SER A 51 5.73 18.52 2.79
CA SER A 51 4.62 18.39 3.73
C SER A 51 4.68 17.10 4.57
N ASN A 52 5.75 16.31 4.49
CA ASN A 52 5.87 14.97 5.09
C ASN A 52 4.74 13.99 4.70
N ARG A 53 4.23 14.10 3.47
CA ARG A 53 3.13 13.29 2.93
C ARG A 53 3.63 12.24 1.91
N THR A 54 4.80 11.66 2.17
CA THR A 54 5.40 10.63 1.30
C THR A 54 4.53 9.39 1.17
N GLU A 55 3.82 9.00 2.24
CA GLU A 55 2.92 7.84 2.20
C GLU A 55 1.77 8.06 1.20
N ASP A 56 1.18 9.26 1.16
CA ASP A 56 0.08 9.59 0.24
C ASP A 56 0.55 9.55 -1.23
N LEU A 57 1.81 9.94 -1.48
CA LEU A 57 2.45 9.82 -2.78
C LEU A 57 2.58 8.34 -3.17
N LEU A 58 3.12 7.50 -2.28
CA LEU A 58 3.28 6.07 -2.55
C LEU A 58 1.95 5.34 -2.72
N GLU A 59 0.92 5.72 -1.94
CA GLU A 59 -0.46 5.23 -2.09
C GLU A 59 -0.99 5.52 -3.49
N THR A 60 -0.81 6.76 -3.96
CA THR A 60 -1.25 7.19 -5.30
C THR A 60 -0.51 6.44 -6.41
N ILE A 61 0.81 6.26 -6.26
CA ILE A 61 1.63 5.53 -7.22
C ILE A 61 1.21 4.06 -7.30
N ALA A 62 0.99 3.43 -6.15
CA ALA A 62 0.56 2.04 -6.08
C ALA A 62 -0.81 1.82 -6.75
N ARG A 63 -1.79 2.69 -6.46
CA ARG A 63 -3.11 2.66 -7.08
C ARG A 63 -3.05 2.81 -8.61
N GLN A 64 -2.28 3.78 -9.10
CA GLN A 64 -2.15 4.00 -10.54
C GLN A 64 -1.45 2.81 -11.23
N ARG A 65 -0.45 2.22 -10.57
CA ARG A 65 0.23 1.02 -11.08
C ARG A 65 -0.73 -0.16 -11.20
N GLU A 66 -1.64 -0.38 -10.25
CA GLU A 66 -2.61 -1.48 -10.35
C GLU A 66 -3.59 -1.29 -11.49
N ALA A 67 -4.08 -0.07 -11.70
CA ALA A 67 -4.95 0.24 -12.85
C ALA A 67 -4.25 -0.07 -14.19
N LEU A 68 -2.95 0.21 -14.30
CA LEU A 68 -2.15 -0.07 -15.49
C LEU A 68 -1.80 -1.55 -15.66
N ALA A 69 -1.74 -2.32 -14.57
CA ALA A 69 -1.33 -3.72 -14.60
C ALA A 69 -2.40 -4.66 -15.17
N LEU A 70 -3.65 -4.20 -15.30
CA LEU A 70 -4.75 -5.02 -15.78
C LEU A 70 -4.48 -5.57 -17.19
N ASN A 71 -4.51 -6.91 -17.33
CA ASN A 71 -4.18 -7.61 -18.58
C ASN A 71 -2.80 -7.25 -19.14
N LYS A 72 -1.80 -7.05 -18.27
CA LYS A 72 -0.40 -6.83 -18.65
C LYS A 72 0.50 -7.85 -17.98
N ASP A 73 1.61 -8.17 -18.64
CA ASP A 73 2.70 -8.98 -18.12
C ASP A 73 3.70 -8.12 -17.34
N VAL A 74 3.94 -6.87 -17.79
CA VAL A 74 4.93 -5.97 -17.18
C VAL A 74 4.43 -4.52 -17.11
N VAL A 75 4.67 -3.84 -15.99
CA VAL A 75 4.59 -2.38 -15.88
C VAL A 75 6.00 -1.81 -15.80
N LEU A 76 6.32 -0.91 -16.74
CA LEU A 76 7.61 -0.20 -16.81
C LEU A 76 7.49 1.15 -16.12
N ILE A 77 8.37 1.44 -15.16
CA ILE A 77 8.35 2.65 -14.36
C ILE A 77 9.63 3.43 -14.60
N GLN A 78 9.53 4.72 -14.94
CA GLN A 78 10.68 5.60 -14.99
C GLN A 78 10.92 6.21 -13.62
N GLY A 79 12.07 5.96 -13.03
CA GLY A 79 12.52 6.55 -11.79
C GLY A 79 12.99 7.99 -11.93
N ILE A 80 13.18 8.63 -10.78
CA ILE A 80 13.63 10.02 -10.70
C ILE A 80 15.15 10.06 -10.88
N SER A 81 15.65 11.03 -11.63
CA SER A 81 17.09 11.24 -11.80
C SER A 81 17.78 11.45 -10.46
N LEU A 82 18.90 10.75 -10.25
CA LEU A 82 19.71 10.84 -9.03
C LEU A 82 20.44 12.18 -8.86
N THR A 83 20.27 13.12 -9.79
CA THR A 83 20.64 14.54 -9.62
C THR A 83 19.88 15.23 -8.50
N LYS A 84 18.65 14.77 -8.22
CA LYS A 84 17.81 15.35 -7.17
C LYS A 84 18.21 14.77 -5.82
N PRO A 85 18.35 15.58 -4.76
CA PRO A 85 18.84 15.13 -3.47
C PRO A 85 17.93 14.07 -2.82
N TYR A 86 16.63 14.08 -3.11
CA TYR A 86 15.65 13.13 -2.58
C TYR A 86 15.45 11.87 -3.44
N ALA A 87 16.01 11.82 -4.65
CA ALA A 87 15.66 10.79 -5.62
C ALA A 87 16.07 9.38 -5.21
N ALA A 88 17.22 9.22 -4.55
CA ALA A 88 17.69 7.90 -4.15
C ALA A 88 16.70 7.22 -3.18
N GLU A 89 16.28 7.93 -2.13
CA GLU A 89 15.34 7.42 -1.13
C GLU A 89 13.90 7.34 -1.66
N LEU A 90 13.50 8.23 -2.56
CA LEU A 90 12.18 8.13 -3.17
C LEU A 90 12.09 6.96 -4.15
N ASN A 91 13.10 6.77 -5.01
CA ASN A 91 13.19 5.60 -5.88
C ASN A 91 13.24 4.30 -5.05
N PHE A 92 13.90 4.32 -3.87
CA PHE A 92 13.81 3.23 -2.88
C PHE A 92 12.38 2.88 -2.55
N SER A 93 11.66 3.89 -2.10
CA SER A 93 10.33 3.72 -1.54
C SER A 93 9.36 3.27 -2.63
N ILE A 94 9.49 3.80 -3.84
CA ILE A 94 8.68 3.41 -5.00
C ILE A 94 8.97 1.96 -5.41
N ALA A 95 10.24 1.60 -5.62
CA ALA A 95 10.59 0.24 -6.04
C ALA A 95 10.14 -0.81 -5.03
N THR A 96 10.35 -0.55 -3.75
CA THR A 96 9.89 -1.44 -2.67
C THR A 96 8.37 -1.53 -2.62
N THR A 97 7.67 -0.39 -2.69
CA THR A 97 6.20 -0.34 -2.68
C THR A 97 5.63 -1.18 -3.81
N LEU A 98 6.18 -1.08 -5.02
CA LEU A 98 5.65 -1.73 -6.22
C LEU A 98 6.19 -3.15 -6.44
N GLY A 99 7.11 -3.64 -5.60
CA GLY A 99 7.85 -4.88 -5.82
C GLY A 99 8.64 -4.86 -7.14
N ALA A 100 9.15 -3.68 -7.52
CA ALA A 100 9.78 -3.47 -8.80
C ALA A 100 11.24 -3.93 -8.81
N ALA A 101 11.59 -4.71 -9.83
CA ALA A 101 12.98 -5.00 -10.14
C ALA A 101 13.64 -3.75 -10.73
N ILE A 102 14.93 -3.55 -10.46
CA ILE A 102 15.63 -2.31 -10.83
C ILE A 102 16.55 -2.56 -12.03
N ILE A 103 16.50 -1.64 -13.00
CA ILE A 103 17.50 -1.49 -14.05
C ILE A 103 18.09 -0.08 -13.91
N PHE A 104 19.41 0.02 -13.79
CA PHE A 104 20.07 1.33 -13.81
C PHE A 104 20.32 1.80 -15.22
N GLU A 105 20.01 3.06 -15.49
CA GLU A 105 20.31 3.71 -16.75
C GLU A 105 21.55 4.59 -16.61
N VAL A 106 22.57 4.33 -17.42
CA VAL A 106 23.83 5.07 -17.41
C VAL A 106 24.03 5.78 -18.73
N THR A 107 24.13 7.10 -18.69
CA THR A 107 24.43 7.98 -19.84
C THR A 107 25.86 8.52 -19.73
N PRO A 108 26.82 8.01 -20.51
CA PRO A 108 28.20 8.51 -20.44
C PRO A 108 28.30 9.97 -20.88
N GLU A 109 28.67 10.88 -19.98
CA GLU A 109 28.83 12.31 -20.31
C GLU A 109 30.19 12.63 -20.95
N GLN A 110 31.26 12.03 -20.41
CA GLN A 110 32.64 12.26 -20.85
C GLN A 110 33.20 11.03 -21.54
N ASN A 111 33.12 9.89 -20.85
CA ASN A 111 33.54 8.59 -21.32
C ASN A 111 32.83 7.51 -20.50
N LEU A 112 32.80 6.29 -21.04
CA LEU A 112 32.19 5.14 -20.38
C LEU A 112 32.82 4.79 -19.02
N GLU A 113 34.13 4.96 -18.86
CA GLU A 113 34.84 4.60 -17.63
C GLU A 113 34.33 5.38 -16.41
N THR A 114 34.24 6.71 -16.53
CA THR A 114 33.75 7.60 -15.47
C THR A 114 32.30 7.27 -15.11
N ALA A 115 31.46 6.99 -16.12
CA ALA A 115 30.06 6.66 -15.91
C ALA A 115 29.88 5.35 -15.13
N LEU A 116 30.70 4.33 -15.44
CA LEU A 116 30.69 3.05 -14.72
C LEU A 116 31.23 3.16 -13.29
N ARG A 117 32.23 4.02 -13.04
CA ARG A 117 32.69 4.33 -11.68
C ARG A 117 31.59 4.98 -10.83
N GLN A 118 30.86 5.94 -11.40
CA GLN A 118 29.72 6.58 -10.73
C GLN A 118 28.61 5.57 -10.44
N LEU A 119 28.28 4.73 -11.43
CA LEU A 119 27.29 3.66 -11.26
C LEU A 119 27.67 2.73 -10.09
N LYS A 120 28.94 2.35 -9.93
CA LYS A 120 29.40 1.52 -8.79
C LYS A 120 29.08 2.16 -7.45
N ILE A 121 29.33 3.47 -7.32
CA ILE A 121 29.05 4.24 -6.10
C ILE A 121 27.54 4.23 -5.81
N ILE A 122 26.71 4.41 -6.84
CA ILE A 122 25.25 4.44 -6.74
C ILE A 122 24.67 3.06 -6.36
N ILE A 123 25.14 1.98 -6.99
CA ILE A 123 24.61 0.63 -6.77
C ILE A 123 24.93 0.11 -5.37
N THR A 124 26.06 0.51 -4.77
CA THR A 124 26.52 -0.10 -3.51
C THR A 124 25.51 0.06 -2.37
N PRO A 125 24.97 1.26 -2.08
CA PRO A 125 23.86 1.42 -1.14
C PRO A 125 22.62 0.61 -1.50
N TYR A 126 22.32 0.47 -2.81
CA TYR A 126 21.18 -0.31 -3.26
C TYR A 126 21.36 -1.81 -2.97
N LYS A 127 22.54 -2.38 -3.22
CA LYS A 127 22.82 -3.79 -2.92
C LYS A 127 22.76 -4.11 -1.43
N LEU A 128 23.22 -3.20 -0.58
CA LEU A 128 23.29 -3.43 0.87
C LEU A 128 21.94 -3.23 1.57
N ARG A 129 21.13 -2.29 1.08
CA ARG A 129 19.89 -1.88 1.75
C ARG A 129 18.64 -2.52 1.14
N TYR A 130 18.70 -3.04 -0.09
CA TYR A 130 17.51 -3.56 -0.78
C TYR A 130 17.52 -5.07 -0.90
N LYS A 131 16.32 -5.64 -0.74
CA LYS A 131 16.00 -7.01 -1.16
C LYS A 131 15.44 -7.10 -2.58
N GLN A 132 15.12 -5.96 -3.22
CA GLN A 132 14.60 -5.96 -4.58
C GLN A 132 15.69 -6.41 -5.58
N PRO A 133 15.32 -7.19 -6.60
CA PRO A 133 16.29 -7.68 -7.58
C PRO A 133 16.78 -6.54 -8.47
N ILE A 134 18.09 -6.30 -8.48
CA ILE A 134 18.73 -5.43 -9.47
C ILE A 134 19.04 -6.32 -10.68
N LEU A 135 18.29 -6.15 -11.77
CA LEU A 135 18.42 -6.99 -12.95
C LEU A 135 19.68 -6.70 -13.74
N GLY A 136 20.12 -5.44 -13.74
CA GLY A 136 21.24 -5.02 -14.56
C GLY A 136 21.34 -3.51 -14.74
N PHE A 137 22.18 -3.10 -15.68
CA PHE A 137 22.22 -1.71 -16.14
C PHE A 137 22.17 -1.64 -17.66
N VAL A 138 21.70 -0.52 -18.19
CA VAL A 138 21.71 -0.18 -19.61
C VAL A 138 22.56 1.06 -19.81
N ILE A 139 23.22 1.15 -20.96
CA ILE A 139 23.98 2.35 -21.32
C ILE A 139 23.14 3.13 -22.33
N ASN A 140 22.76 4.36 -22.00
CA ASN A 140 22.01 5.25 -22.87
C ASN A 140 22.91 6.25 -23.60
N GLN A 141 22.48 6.68 -24.79
CA GLN A 141 23.12 7.72 -25.61
C GLN A 141 24.62 7.47 -25.87
N SER A 142 25.04 6.21 -25.99
CA SER A 142 26.46 5.87 -26.14
C SER A 142 26.93 5.88 -27.60
N ASN A 143 28.17 6.31 -27.81
CA ASN A 143 28.89 6.07 -29.05
C ASN A 143 29.35 4.60 -29.07
N LEU A 144 28.80 3.83 -30.01
CA LEU A 144 28.95 2.38 -30.11
C LEU A 144 30.42 1.91 -30.28
N GLN A 145 31.34 2.82 -30.56
CA GLN A 145 32.79 2.56 -30.67
C GLN A 145 33.44 2.13 -29.34
N GLU A 146 32.87 2.48 -28.18
CA GLU A 146 33.43 2.13 -26.85
C GLU A 146 32.93 0.76 -26.33
N THR A 147 32.02 0.10 -27.07
CA THR A 147 31.39 -1.18 -26.68
C THR A 147 32.37 -2.29 -26.28
N PRO A 148 33.51 -2.52 -26.98
CA PRO A 148 34.47 -3.56 -26.61
C PRO A 148 35.16 -3.35 -25.26
N LEU A 149 35.14 -2.12 -24.72
CA LEU A 149 35.78 -1.78 -23.45
C LEU A 149 34.89 -2.05 -22.24
N ILE A 150 33.60 -2.29 -22.44
CA ILE A 150 32.63 -2.51 -21.37
C ILE A 150 33.03 -3.68 -20.48
N ASP A 151 33.38 -4.84 -21.05
CA ASP A 151 33.70 -6.02 -20.25
C ASP A 151 35.01 -5.86 -19.48
N LYS A 152 35.97 -5.12 -20.06
CA LYS A 152 37.17 -4.68 -19.36
C LYS A 152 36.82 -3.81 -18.14
N TYR A 153 35.93 -2.84 -18.31
CA TYR A 153 35.52 -1.95 -17.21
C TYR A 153 34.65 -2.63 -16.16
N LYS A 154 33.76 -3.56 -16.53
CA LYS A 154 32.98 -4.36 -15.57
C LYS A 154 33.89 -5.11 -14.59
N ASN A 155 34.94 -5.74 -15.12
CA ASN A 155 35.92 -6.47 -14.33
C ASN A 155 36.77 -5.53 -13.47
N LEU A 156 37.23 -4.40 -14.03
CA LEU A 156 38.00 -3.39 -13.31
C LEU A 156 37.25 -2.80 -12.11
N PHE A 157 35.94 -2.60 -12.25
CA PHE A 157 35.13 -1.99 -11.21
C PHE A 157 34.39 -2.99 -10.33
N ASP A 158 34.51 -4.30 -10.56
CA ASP A 158 33.78 -5.33 -9.80
C ASP A 158 32.30 -4.96 -9.60
N LEU A 159 31.65 -4.53 -10.68
CA LEU A 159 30.26 -4.06 -10.63
C LEU A 159 29.30 -5.20 -10.24
N GLN A 160 29.66 -6.45 -10.54
CA GLN A 160 28.86 -7.66 -10.35
C GLN A 160 27.40 -7.43 -10.76
N LEU A 161 27.21 -6.82 -11.93
CA LEU A 161 25.91 -6.46 -12.47
C LEU A 161 25.97 -6.61 -14.00
N PRO A 162 25.01 -7.32 -14.63
CA PRO A 162 25.05 -7.53 -16.06
C PRO A 162 24.73 -6.23 -16.81
N LEU A 163 25.45 -5.99 -17.90
CA LEU A 163 25.00 -5.02 -18.90
C LEU A 163 23.86 -5.67 -19.66
N LEU A 164 22.68 -5.07 -19.56
CA LEU A 164 21.50 -5.54 -20.25
C LEU A 164 21.46 -5.05 -21.68
N GLY A 165 21.99 -3.87 -22.02
CA GLY A 165 22.01 -3.38 -23.40
C GLY A 165 22.53 -1.96 -23.55
N ILE A 166 22.71 -1.53 -24.80
CA ILE A 166 23.23 -0.20 -25.17
C ILE A 166 22.24 0.47 -26.12
N PHE A 167 21.84 1.70 -25.82
CA PHE A 167 20.94 2.51 -26.63
C PHE A 167 21.70 3.65 -27.31
N PRO A 168 21.61 3.80 -28.65
CA PRO A 168 22.37 4.79 -29.42
C PRO A 168 21.75 6.22 -29.37
N TYR A 169 22.56 7.24 -29.69
CA TYR A 169 22.25 8.68 -29.58
C TYR A 169 21.12 9.20 -30.50
N LYS A 170 20.87 8.57 -31.66
CA LYS A 170 19.87 8.99 -32.65
C LYS A 170 19.01 7.79 -33.09
N PRO A 171 17.69 7.79 -32.83
CA PRO A 171 16.78 6.75 -33.32
C PRO A 171 16.74 6.68 -34.85
N GLU A 172 16.87 7.83 -35.53
CA GLU A 172 16.79 7.97 -37.00
C GLU A 172 18.00 7.40 -37.76
N SER A 173 19.11 7.11 -37.07
CA SER A 173 20.22 6.33 -37.64
C SER A 173 19.88 4.84 -37.78
N ALA A 174 18.77 4.40 -37.19
CA ALA A 174 18.13 3.12 -37.50
C ALA A 174 16.98 3.41 -38.47
N GLN A 175 17.17 3.08 -39.75
CA GLN A 175 16.31 3.55 -40.84
C GLN A 175 14.85 3.03 -40.79
N ASN A 176 14.56 2.03 -39.94
CA ASN A 176 13.22 1.54 -39.60
C ASN A 176 13.19 0.99 -38.16
N ILE A 177 12.00 0.82 -37.58
CA ILE A 177 11.81 0.13 -36.28
C ILE A 177 12.28 -1.35 -36.34
N SER A 178 12.34 -1.94 -37.55
CA SER A 178 13.02 -3.23 -37.82
C SER A 178 14.55 -3.12 -37.71
N ASP A 179 15.12 -1.96 -38.05
CA ASP A 179 16.56 -1.74 -38.21
C ASP A 179 17.22 -1.40 -36.86
N ILE A 180 16.44 -0.99 -35.86
CA ILE A 180 16.89 -0.93 -34.44
C ILE A 180 17.34 -2.33 -33.96
N PHE A 181 16.96 -3.42 -34.65
CA PHE A 181 17.32 -4.79 -34.29
C PHE A 181 17.94 -5.61 -35.43
N CYS A 182 18.16 -5.01 -36.60
CA CYS A 182 18.74 -5.67 -37.76
C CYS A 182 19.53 -4.64 -38.57
N ILE A 183 20.77 -4.37 -38.17
CA ILE A 183 21.79 -3.89 -39.12
C ILE A 183 22.56 -5.14 -39.55
N PRO A 184 22.30 -5.70 -40.74
CA PRO A 184 23.19 -6.68 -41.32
C PRO A 184 24.50 -5.95 -41.69
N GLU A 185 25.64 -6.54 -41.33
CA GLU A 185 26.98 -6.23 -41.87
C GLU A 185 27.91 -5.25 -41.12
N THR A 186 27.55 -4.75 -39.92
CA THR A 186 28.57 -4.25 -38.98
C THR A 186 28.31 -4.76 -37.58
N ASN A 187 29.32 -5.36 -36.94
CA ASN A 187 29.32 -5.99 -35.61
C ASN A 187 29.00 -5.02 -34.45
N ILE A 188 27.86 -4.36 -34.51
CA ILE A 188 27.29 -3.61 -33.39
C ILE A 188 25.90 -4.17 -33.18
N ASN A 189 25.89 -5.36 -32.60
CA ASN A 189 24.68 -5.99 -32.14
C ASN A 189 23.99 -5.04 -31.14
N CYS A 190 22.71 -4.83 -31.40
CA CYS A 190 21.70 -4.29 -30.51
C CYS A 190 21.51 -5.28 -29.34
N SER A 191 22.55 -5.44 -28.52
CA SER A 191 22.76 -6.54 -27.57
C SER A 191 21.96 -6.33 -26.29
N PHE A 192 20.63 -6.23 -26.40
CA PHE A 192 19.79 -6.34 -25.21
C PHE A 192 19.71 -7.81 -24.78
N ASP A 193 20.44 -8.21 -23.73
CA ASP A 193 20.36 -9.57 -23.17
C ASP A 193 19.02 -9.76 -22.45
N PHE A 194 18.03 -10.17 -23.24
CA PHE A 194 16.71 -10.45 -22.75
C PHE A 194 16.64 -11.70 -21.87
N SER A 195 17.66 -12.57 -21.86
CA SER A 195 17.61 -13.82 -21.11
C SER A 195 17.44 -13.59 -19.60
N PHE A 196 18.04 -12.54 -19.05
CA PHE A 196 17.86 -12.15 -17.66
C PHE A 196 16.44 -11.64 -17.37
N VAL A 197 15.88 -10.83 -18.27
CA VAL A 197 14.51 -10.34 -18.13
C VAL A 197 13.52 -11.50 -18.25
N GLN A 198 13.67 -12.38 -19.23
CA GLN A 198 12.85 -13.58 -19.37
C GLN A 198 12.90 -14.45 -18.11
N LYS A 199 14.10 -14.76 -17.59
CA LYS A 199 14.25 -15.51 -16.32
C LYS A 199 13.58 -14.84 -15.12
N PHE A 200 13.44 -13.51 -15.13
CA PHE A 200 12.71 -12.78 -14.10
C PHE A 200 11.19 -12.88 -14.31
N LEU A 201 10.72 -12.77 -15.56
CA LEU A 201 9.31 -12.90 -15.93
C LEU A 201 8.77 -14.33 -15.78
N ASP A 202 9.64 -15.35 -15.87
CA ASP A 202 9.27 -16.75 -15.65
C ASP A 202 9.00 -17.06 -14.16
N ARG A 203 9.43 -16.17 -13.25
CA ARG A 203 9.17 -16.32 -11.81
C ARG A 203 7.77 -15.79 -11.47
N PRO A 204 7.11 -16.31 -10.42
CA PRO A 204 5.90 -15.69 -9.92
C PRO A 204 6.17 -14.21 -9.57
N ALA A 205 5.36 -13.31 -10.13
CA ALA A 205 5.45 -11.88 -9.80
C ALA A 205 5.32 -11.68 -8.29
N ALA A 206 6.26 -10.96 -7.69
CA ALA A 206 6.18 -10.60 -6.28
C ALA A 206 4.93 -9.73 -6.06
N GLN A 207 4.11 -10.10 -5.09
CA GLN A 207 3.02 -9.26 -4.59
C GLN A 207 3.34 -8.82 -3.16
N PRO A 208 4.24 -7.84 -2.98
CA PRO A 208 4.48 -7.35 -1.65
C PRO A 208 3.20 -6.64 -1.17
N VAL A 209 2.66 -7.08 -0.04
CA VAL A 209 1.65 -6.30 0.67
C VAL A 209 2.41 -5.25 1.47
N THR A 210 2.89 -4.21 0.79
CA THR A 210 3.55 -3.08 1.45
C THR A 210 2.51 -2.20 2.14
N PRO A 211 2.90 -1.40 3.15
CA PRO A 211 1.95 -0.51 3.83
C PRO A 211 1.17 0.41 2.89
N PRO A 212 1.77 1.06 1.86
CA PRO A 212 0.99 1.87 0.92
C PRO A 212 0.00 1.03 0.11
N ILE A 213 0.39 -0.17 -0.32
CA ILE A 213 -0.52 -1.07 -1.05
C ILE A 213 -1.70 -1.47 -0.19
N PHE A 214 -1.40 -1.93 1.03
CA PHE A 214 -2.41 -2.34 2.00
C PHE A 214 -3.40 -1.22 2.30
N LYS A 215 -2.91 0.01 2.54
CA LYS A 215 -3.75 1.17 2.86
C LYS A 215 -4.70 1.53 1.73
N TYR A 216 -4.24 1.63 0.47
CA TYR A 216 -5.18 1.98 -0.60
C TYR A 216 -6.19 0.86 -0.87
N LYS A 217 -5.77 -0.42 -0.79
CA LYS A 217 -6.71 -1.56 -0.96
C LYS A 217 -7.78 -1.54 0.11
N LEU A 218 -7.40 -1.28 1.35
CA LEU A 218 -8.35 -1.14 2.46
C LEU A 218 -9.36 -0.03 2.19
N ILE A 219 -8.90 1.13 1.72
CA ILE A 219 -9.78 2.26 1.38
C ILE A 219 -10.71 1.89 0.22
N ASP A 220 -10.19 1.25 -0.83
CA ASP A 220 -10.97 0.85 -2.00
C ASP A 220 -12.07 -0.18 -1.65
N LEU A 221 -11.72 -1.17 -0.82
CA LEU A 221 -12.67 -2.13 -0.26
C LEU A 221 -13.75 -1.44 0.57
N ALA A 222 -13.37 -0.49 1.44
CA ALA A 222 -14.33 0.24 2.26
C ALA A 222 -15.29 1.10 1.42
N CYS A 223 -14.76 1.87 0.45
CA CYS A 223 -15.55 2.65 -0.49
C CYS A 223 -16.54 1.76 -1.26
N SER A 224 -16.08 0.60 -1.74
CA SER A 224 -16.92 -0.36 -2.47
C SER A 224 -18.01 -0.98 -1.60
N ALA A 225 -17.71 -1.24 -0.32
CA ALA A 225 -18.66 -1.80 0.63
C ALA A 225 -19.74 -0.79 1.06
N ASN A 226 -19.42 0.52 1.05
CA ASN A 226 -20.35 1.63 1.30
C ASN A 226 -21.22 1.44 2.57
N LYS A 227 -20.58 1.03 3.66
CA LYS A 227 -21.23 0.61 4.92
C LYS A 227 -21.62 1.79 5.82
N LYS A 228 -22.71 1.63 6.58
CA LYS A 228 -23.16 2.58 7.60
C LYS A 228 -22.42 2.37 8.91
N ILE A 229 -21.66 3.36 9.33
CA ILE A 229 -20.83 3.27 10.54
C ILE A 229 -21.32 4.30 11.56
N ILE A 230 -21.77 3.83 12.72
CA ILE A 230 -22.18 4.69 13.85
C ILE A 230 -20.97 5.04 14.71
N LEU A 231 -20.88 6.30 15.13
CA LEU A 231 -19.83 6.83 15.99
C LEU A 231 -20.45 7.41 17.27
N PRO A 232 -20.47 6.65 18.38
CA PRO A 232 -21.01 7.05 19.68
C PRO A 232 -20.41 8.31 20.31
N GLU A 233 -19.19 8.65 19.93
CA GLU A 233 -18.42 9.79 20.44
C GLU A 233 -18.51 10.97 19.45
N GLY A 234 -19.74 11.29 19.03
CA GLY A 234 -19.98 12.09 17.84
C GLY A 234 -19.51 13.55 17.91
N ASP A 235 -19.33 14.10 19.12
CA ASP A 235 -18.83 15.45 19.38
C ASP A 235 -17.32 15.49 19.73
N GLU A 236 -16.63 14.36 19.65
CA GLU A 236 -15.20 14.28 19.95
C GLU A 236 -14.35 14.85 18.79
N PRO A 237 -13.35 15.71 19.07
CA PRO A 237 -12.61 16.42 18.01
C PRO A 237 -11.89 15.57 16.96
N ARG A 238 -11.28 14.45 17.34
CA ARG A 238 -10.58 13.56 16.40
C ARG A 238 -11.59 12.82 15.53
N THR A 239 -12.70 12.40 16.13
CA THR A 239 -13.84 11.75 15.47
C THR A 239 -14.43 12.68 14.41
N LEU A 240 -14.72 13.94 14.75
CA LEU A 240 -15.24 14.94 13.82
C LEU A 240 -14.32 15.19 12.61
N ARG A 241 -13.00 15.26 12.84
CA ARG A 241 -12.02 15.39 11.75
C ARG A 241 -12.02 14.14 10.86
N ALA A 242 -12.01 12.96 11.46
CA ALA A 242 -11.98 11.69 10.74
C ALA A 242 -13.25 11.50 9.87
N VAL A 243 -14.45 11.72 10.42
CA VAL A 243 -15.69 11.53 9.65
C VAL A 243 -15.81 12.50 8.48
N ASN A 244 -15.30 13.73 8.61
CA ASN A 244 -15.25 14.68 7.50
C ASN A 244 -14.38 14.16 6.35
N ILE A 245 -13.21 13.58 6.66
CA ILE A 245 -12.34 12.96 5.67
C ILE A 245 -13.03 11.74 5.04
N CYS A 246 -13.62 10.86 5.87
CA CYS A 246 -14.31 9.67 5.41
C CYS A 246 -15.48 10.00 4.48
N ALA A 247 -16.31 10.97 4.85
CA ALA A 247 -17.46 11.40 4.06
C ALA A 247 -17.04 12.08 2.75
N ALA A 248 -16.01 12.92 2.78
CA ALA A 248 -15.47 13.58 1.58
C ALA A 248 -14.87 12.57 0.59
N ARG A 249 -14.18 11.54 1.09
CA ARG A 249 -13.57 10.47 0.28
C ARG A 249 -14.53 9.34 -0.08
N GLY A 250 -15.73 9.30 0.49
CA GLY A 250 -16.72 8.24 0.26
C GLY A 250 -16.37 6.90 0.89
N ILE A 251 -15.57 6.88 1.97
CA ILE A 251 -15.07 5.65 2.62
C ILE A 251 -16.19 4.89 3.33
N ALA A 252 -17.13 5.61 3.95
CA ALA A 252 -18.26 5.04 4.67
C ALA A 252 -19.39 6.06 4.82
N GLN A 253 -20.60 5.58 5.11
CA GLN A 253 -21.72 6.42 5.54
C GLN A 253 -21.62 6.66 7.05
N CYS A 254 -20.94 7.75 7.42
CA CYS A 254 -20.72 8.10 8.82
C CYS A 254 -21.98 8.67 9.48
N ILE A 255 -22.33 8.12 10.64
CA ILE A 255 -23.45 8.57 11.46
C ILE A 255 -22.91 8.95 12.84
N LEU A 256 -23.04 10.22 13.22
CA LEU A 256 -22.66 10.72 14.53
C LEU A 256 -23.82 10.54 15.50
N LEU A 257 -23.54 10.01 16.68
CA LEU A 257 -24.51 9.89 17.77
C LEU A 257 -24.14 10.88 18.88
N SER A 258 -24.75 12.06 18.86
CA SER A 258 -24.57 13.11 19.87
C SER A 258 -25.62 14.22 19.67
N GLU A 259 -25.68 15.18 20.59
CA GLU A 259 -26.55 16.36 20.45
C GLU A 259 -26.02 17.27 19.33
N LYS A 260 -26.91 17.79 18.48
CA LYS A 260 -26.51 18.65 17.36
C LYS A 260 -25.75 19.89 17.84
N THR A 261 -26.23 20.51 18.93
CA THR A 261 -25.61 21.70 19.52
C THR A 261 -24.16 21.45 19.93
N LYS A 262 -23.84 20.29 20.51
CA LYS A 262 -22.49 19.89 20.89
C LYS A 262 -21.60 19.67 19.68
N ILE A 263 -22.10 18.95 18.67
CA ILE A 263 -21.37 18.71 17.42
C ILE A 263 -21.00 20.04 16.74
N TYR A 264 -21.96 20.94 16.54
CA TYR A 264 -21.70 22.20 15.87
C TYR A 264 -20.77 23.11 16.68
N ALA A 265 -20.94 23.17 18.01
CA ALA A 265 -20.02 23.93 18.86
C ALA A 265 -18.58 23.36 18.82
N ALA A 266 -18.41 22.04 18.70
CA ALA A 266 -17.10 21.42 18.54
C ALA A 266 -16.50 21.70 17.15
N CYS A 267 -17.32 21.65 16.09
CA CYS A 267 -16.93 22.03 14.73
C CYS A 267 -16.45 23.49 14.66
N ASP A 268 -17.17 24.43 15.28
CA ASP A 268 -16.82 25.84 15.32
C ASP A 268 -15.45 26.07 15.99
N LYS A 269 -15.22 25.40 17.13
CA LYS A 269 -13.92 25.43 17.83
C LYS A 269 -12.77 24.89 16.99
N LEU A 270 -13.05 23.92 16.12
CA LEU A 270 -12.06 23.29 15.25
C LEU A 270 -11.87 24.04 13.93
N GLY A 271 -12.72 25.01 13.62
CA GLY A 271 -12.72 25.70 12.32
C GLY A 271 -13.08 24.77 11.16
N ILE A 272 -13.88 23.72 11.39
CA ILE A 272 -14.28 22.76 10.37
C ILE A 272 -15.78 22.87 10.09
N LYS A 273 -16.17 22.78 8.82
CA LYS A 273 -17.57 22.62 8.43
C LYS A 273 -17.87 21.13 8.29
N LEU A 274 -18.96 20.67 8.90
CA LEU A 274 -19.39 19.28 8.77
C LEU A 274 -19.84 18.99 7.33
N HIS A 275 -19.34 17.88 6.78
CA HIS A 275 -19.66 17.44 5.43
C HIS A 275 -21.14 17.04 5.32
N GLU A 276 -21.81 17.45 4.25
CA GLU A 276 -23.27 17.30 4.06
C GLU A 276 -23.76 15.84 4.08
N LYS A 277 -22.90 14.89 3.69
CA LYS A 277 -23.19 13.45 3.70
C LYS A 277 -23.18 12.81 5.10
N ILE A 278 -22.76 13.53 6.13
CA ILE A 278 -22.71 13.01 7.51
C ILE A 278 -24.10 13.11 8.13
N SER A 279 -24.59 11.98 8.66
CA SER A 279 -25.86 11.96 9.39
C SER A 279 -25.64 12.18 10.88
N ILE A 280 -26.59 12.85 11.54
CA ILE A 280 -26.56 13.05 13.00
C ILE A 280 -27.83 12.44 13.59
N ILE A 281 -27.66 11.57 14.59
CA ILE A 281 -28.73 11.04 15.42
C ILE A 281 -28.58 11.63 16.82
N GLU A 282 -29.66 12.24 17.32
CA GLU A 282 -29.70 12.76 18.69
C GLU A 282 -30.19 11.65 19.62
N PRO A 283 -29.40 11.20 20.61
CA PRO A 283 -29.72 10.01 21.41
C PRO A 283 -31.12 10.03 22.03
N GLN A 284 -31.50 11.17 22.61
CA GLN A 284 -32.79 11.35 23.30
C GLN A 284 -33.99 11.17 22.37
N THR A 285 -33.83 11.41 21.06
CA THR A 285 -34.92 11.30 20.09
C THR A 285 -35.23 9.86 19.69
N VAL A 286 -34.29 8.94 19.89
CA VAL A 286 -34.39 7.55 19.44
C VAL A 286 -34.33 6.52 20.57
N LEU A 287 -33.91 6.91 21.77
CA LEU A 287 -33.67 6.01 22.91
C LEU A 287 -34.84 5.08 23.20
N GLU A 288 -36.07 5.61 23.26
CA GLU A 288 -37.28 4.83 23.60
C GLU A 288 -37.50 3.64 22.67
N LYS A 289 -37.09 3.74 21.40
CA LYS A 289 -37.20 2.66 20.40
C LYS A 289 -36.44 1.40 20.84
N TYR A 290 -35.34 1.54 21.59
CA TYR A 290 -34.41 0.46 21.89
C TYR A 290 -34.62 -0.17 23.28
N ILE A 291 -35.50 0.38 24.11
CA ILE A 291 -35.76 -0.12 25.47
C ILE A 291 -36.29 -1.55 25.43
N THR A 292 -37.38 -1.78 24.69
CA THR A 292 -37.99 -3.10 24.58
C THR A 292 -37.04 -4.13 23.95
N PRO A 293 -36.37 -3.85 22.82
CA PRO A 293 -35.36 -4.76 22.28
C PRO A 293 -34.24 -5.11 23.27
N LEU A 294 -33.66 -4.14 23.98
CA LEU A 294 -32.59 -4.40 24.94
C LEU A 294 -33.09 -5.27 26.11
N TYR A 295 -34.29 -4.99 26.60
CA TYR A 295 -34.95 -5.80 27.61
C TYR A 295 -35.10 -7.25 27.15
N GLU A 296 -35.60 -7.49 25.94
CA GLU A 296 -35.81 -8.84 25.40
C GLU A 296 -34.49 -9.61 25.25
N VAL A 297 -33.46 -8.98 24.68
CA VAL A 297 -32.14 -9.59 24.48
C VAL A 297 -31.49 -10.01 25.80
N ARG A 298 -31.75 -9.26 26.89
CA ARG A 298 -31.09 -9.46 28.19
C ARG A 298 -32.03 -9.88 29.33
N ARG A 299 -33.28 -10.25 29.04
CA ARG A 299 -34.30 -10.63 30.04
C ARG A 299 -33.78 -11.70 31.01
N ASN A 300 -33.13 -12.73 30.48
CA ASN A 300 -32.60 -13.86 31.26
C ASN A 300 -31.40 -13.49 32.15
N LYS A 301 -30.92 -12.24 32.08
CA LYS A 301 -29.84 -11.70 32.91
C LYS A 301 -30.35 -10.62 33.87
N GLY A 302 -31.65 -10.62 34.18
CA GLY A 302 -32.26 -9.69 35.14
C GLY A 302 -32.54 -8.29 34.58
N MET A 303 -32.56 -8.13 33.26
CA MET A 303 -32.87 -6.83 32.64
C MET A 303 -34.33 -6.43 32.89
N THR A 304 -34.57 -5.18 33.26
CA THR A 304 -35.89 -4.55 33.35
C THR A 304 -35.97 -3.37 32.38
N PRO A 305 -37.18 -2.92 31.97
CA PRO A 305 -37.32 -1.75 31.10
C PRO A 305 -36.66 -0.48 31.65
N ASP A 306 -36.76 -0.25 32.97
CA ASP A 306 -36.12 0.92 33.60
C ASP A 306 -34.59 0.83 33.56
N LEU A 307 -34.03 -0.35 33.85
CA LEU A 307 -32.60 -0.58 33.75
C LEU A 307 -32.11 -0.45 32.29
N ALA A 308 -32.90 -0.94 31.34
CA ALA A 308 -32.61 -0.81 29.91
C ALA A 308 -32.58 0.68 29.50
N ARG A 309 -33.56 1.49 29.94
CA ARG A 309 -33.55 2.94 29.71
C ARG A 309 -32.29 3.60 30.28
N THR A 310 -31.89 3.26 31.50
CA THR A 310 -30.67 3.79 32.11
C THR A 310 -29.41 3.39 31.33
N GLN A 311 -29.31 2.14 30.89
CA GLN A 311 -28.14 1.68 30.12
C GLN A 311 -28.09 2.28 28.72
N LEU A 312 -29.23 2.53 28.08
CA LEU A 312 -29.30 3.17 26.76
C LEU A 312 -28.99 4.67 26.78
N ALA A 313 -28.85 5.28 27.96
CA ALA A 313 -28.32 6.63 28.08
C ALA A 313 -26.83 6.71 27.70
N ASP A 314 -26.12 5.58 27.70
CA ASP A 314 -24.77 5.46 27.17
C ASP A 314 -24.81 5.27 25.64
N ASN A 315 -24.12 6.15 24.91
CA ASN A 315 -24.14 6.15 23.45
C ASN A 315 -23.54 4.88 22.84
N VAL A 316 -22.58 4.22 23.51
CA VAL A 316 -21.98 2.98 23.01
C VAL A 316 -23.01 1.86 23.10
N MET A 317 -23.74 1.78 24.21
CA MET A 317 -24.84 0.83 24.38
C MET A 317 -25.96 1.05 23.35
N LEU A 318 -26.38 2.30 23.17
CA LEU A 318 -27.39 2.69 22.19
C LEU A 318 -26.96 2.36 20.75
N GLY A 319 -25.74 2.73 20.38
CA GLY A 319 -25.16 2.39 19.07
C GLY A 319 -25.02 0.89 18.85
N THR A 320 -24.72 0.12 19.90
CA THR A 320 -24.65 -1.35 19.82
C THR A 320 -26.03 -1.96 19.57
N MET A 321 -27.10 -1.39 20.14
CA MET A 321 -28.47 -1.83 19.83
C MET A 321 -28.87 -1.49 18.39
N MET A 322 -28.46 -0.32 17.86
CA MET A 322 -28.66 0.01 16.44
C MET A 322 -27.99 -1.02 15.53
N LEU A 323 -26.77 -1.44 15.88
CA LEU A 323 -26.04 -2.48 15.16
C LEU A 323 -26.74 -3.84 15.26
N HIS A 324 -27.21 -4.22 16.45
CA HIS A 324 -27.93 -5.47 16.68
C HIS A 324 -29.21 -5.60 15.86
N LEU A 325 -29.94 -4.49 15.71
CA LEU A 325 -31.16 -4.42 14.92
C LEU A 325 -30.90 -4.24 13.41
N GLY A 326 -29.63 -4.22 12.98
CA GLY A 326 -29.25 -4.09 11.57
C GLY A 326 -29.52 -2.71 10.96
N GLU A 327 -29.65 -1.68 11.78
CA GLU A 327 -29.88 -0.30 11.31
C GLU A 327 -28.58 0.36 10.81
N VAL A 328 -27.46 -0.14 11.31
CA VAL A 328 -26.09 0.21 10.91
C VAL A 328 -25.27 -1.06 10.72
N ASP A 329 -24.17 -0.97 9.97
CA ASP A 329 -23.32 -2.11 9.62
C ASP A 329 -22.08 -2.24 10.53
N GLY A 330 -21.73 -1.19 11.27
CA GLY A 330 -20.59 -1.20 12.18
C GLY A 330 -20.60 -0.05 13.17
N LEU A 331 -19.80 -0.17 14.23
CA LEU A 331 -19.65 0.80 15.31
C LEU A 331 -18.18 1.07 15.58
N ILE A 332 -17.80 2.36 15.68
CA ILE A 332 -16.44 2.78 16.05
C ILE A 332 -16.53 3.70 17.27
N SER A 333 -15.86 3.30 18.36
CA SER A 333 -15.74 4.07 19.61
C SER A 333 -14.39 3.80 20.27
N GLY A 334 -14.07 4.50 21.37
CA GLY A 334 -12.84 4.34 22.14
C GLY A 334 -11.94 5.57 22.14
N ALA A 335 -12.36 6.69 21.55
CA ALA A 335 -11.65 7.96 21.64
C ALA A 335 -11.74 8.57 23.05
N VAL A 336 -12.86 8.34 23.73
CA VAL A 336 -13.15 8.78 25.10
C VAL A 336 -13.40 7.56 26.01
N HIS A 337 -14.11 6.56 25.53
CA HIS A 337 -14.43 5.35 26.28
C HIS A 337 -13.22 4.42 26.38
N THR A 338 -13.15 3.66 27.47
CA THR A 338 -12.14 2.60 27.59
C THR A 338 -12.45 1.44 26.65
N THR A 339 -11.43 0.66 26.27
CA THR A 339 -11.61 -0.57 25.47
C THR A 339 -12.65 -1.49 26.11
N ALA A 340 -12.60 -1.66 27.43
CA ALA A 340 -13.56 -2.49 28.16
C ALA A 340 -15.01 -1.99 28.02
N ASN A 341 -15.23 -0.67 28.03
CA ASN A 341 -16.57 -0.08 27.85
C ASN A 341 -17.07 -0.24 26.42
N THR A 342 -16.17 -0.31 25.43
CA THR A 342 -16.54 -0.50 24.01
C THR A 342 -16.89 -1.96 23.70
N ILE A 343 -16.08 -2.91 24.16
CA ILE A 343 -16.25 -4.33 23.82
C ILE A 343 -17.36 -5.02 24.63
N ARG A 344 -17.62 -4.56 25.87
CA ARG A 344 -18.58 -5.21 26.76
C ARG A 344 -20.01 -5.22 26.19
N PRO A 345 -20.57 -4.10 25.69
CA PRO A 345 -21.87 -4.12 25.00
C PRO A 345 -21.88 -5.07 23.80
N ALA A 346 -20.81 -5.08 22.99
CA ALA A 346 -20.71 -5.94 21.82
C ALA A 346 -20.84 -7.43 22.20
N PHE A 347 -20.10 -7.91 23.20
CA PHE A 347 -20.24 -9.30 23.68
C PHE A 347 -21.58 -9.58 24.35
N GLN A 348 -22.18 -8.57 25.00
CA GLN A 348 -23.45 -8.72 25.69
C GLN A 348 -24.66 -8.82 24.76
N ILE A 349 -24.59 -8.22 23.58
CA ILE A 349 -25.72 -8.03 22.65
C ILE A 349 -25.47 -8.75 21.31
N ILE A 350 -24.34 -8.46 20.65
CA ILE A 350 -24.00 -9.01 19.32
C ILE A 350 -23.52 -10.47 19.43
N LYS A 351 -22.71 -10.75 20.47
CA LYS A 351 -22.07 -12.06 20.74
C LYS A 351 -21.00 -12.43 19.70
N LEU A 352 -20.37 -13.58 19.92
CA LEU A 352 -19.36 -14.16 19.04
C LEU A 352 -20.01 -14.86 17.83
N ALA A 353 -19.24 -15.02 16.76
CA ALA A 353 -19.61 -15.90 15.65
C ALA A 353 -19.78 -17.36 16.14
N PRO A 354 -20.62 -18.18 15.49
CA PRO A 354 -20.96 -19.53 15.99
C PRO A 354 -19.77 -20.46 16.28
N ASN A 355 -18.66 -20.29 15.56
CA ASN A 355 -17.47 -21.13 15.68
C ASN A 355 -16.36 -20.49 16.52
N ALA A 356 -16.51 -19.24 16.95
CA ALA A 356 -15.52 -18.54 17.75
C ALA A 356 -15.77 -18.80 19.25
N LYS A 357 -14.71 -19.18 19.97
CA LYS A 357 -14.75 -19.40 21.42
C LYS A 357 -14.52 -18.11 22.18
N ILE A 358 -13.62 -17.27 21.65
CA ILE A 358 -13.27 -15.97 22.23
C ILE A 358 -13.20 -14.90 21.14
N GLY A 359 -13.33 -13.64 21.55
CA GLY A 359 -12.98 -12.50 20.70
C GLY A 359 -11.52 -12.14 20.90
N SER A 360 -10.78 -11.95 19.81
CA SER A 360 -9.36 -11.60 19.83
C SER A 360 -9.10 -10.28 19.09
N SER A 361 -8.02 -9.59 19.45
CA SER A 361 -7.56 -8.43 18.66
C SER A 361 -6.56 -8.85 17.58
N VAL A 362 -6.33 -7.95 16.64
CA VAL A 362 -5.23 -8.06 15.68
C VAL A 362 -4.61 -6.69 15.47
N PHE A 363 -3.28 -6.66 15.34
CA PHE A 363 -2.56 -5.48 14.89
C PHE A 363 -1.96 -5.73 13.51
N PHE A 364 -2.30 -4.87 12.55
CA PHE A 364 -1.59 -4.81 11.27
C PHE A 364 -0.28 -4.04 11.45
N MET A 365 0.83 -4.77 11.50
CA MET A 365 2.17 -4.22 11.62
C MET A 365 2.67 -3.83 10.23
N CYS A 366 2.66 -2.53 9.95
CA CYS A 366 3.17 -1.94 8.71
C CYS A 366 4.69 -1.84 8.75
N LEU A 367 5.40 -2.90 8.41
CA LEU A 367 6.86 -2.91 8.26
C LEU A 367 7.26 -2.32 6.90
N PRO A 368 8.50 -1.84 6.71
CA PRO A 368 8.91 -1.15 5.47
C PRO A 368 8.64 -1.92 4.16
N GLU A 369 8.72 -3.25 4.20
CA GLU A 369 8.60 -4.11 3.00
C GLU A 369 7.34 -5.00 3.02
N GLN A 370 6.60 -5.05 4.12
CA GLN A 370 5.49 -5.98 4.29
C GLN A 370 4.54 -5.56 5.41
N VAL A 371 3.29 -5.99 5.33
CA VAL A 371 2.32 -5.97 6.42
C VAL A 371 2.23 -7.36 7.01
N VAL A 372 2.43 -7.46 8.33
CA VAL A 372 2.23 -8.71 9.10
C VAL A 372 1.17 -8.51 10.18
N LEU A 373 0.52 -9.58 10.60
CA LEU A 373 -0.51 -9.53 11.63
C LEU A 373 0.06 -10.05 12.95
N PHE A 374 -0.09 -9.25 14.01
CA PHE A 374 0.19 -9.69 15.37
C PHE A 374 -1.15 -10.05 16.03
N ALA A 375 -1.25 -11.30 16.45
CA ALA A 375 -2.47 -11.88 16.99
C ALA A 375 -2.62 -11.55 18.49
N ASP A 376 -3.81 -11.07 18.85
CA ASP A 376 -4.29 -10.80 20.21
C ASP A 376 -3.31 -10.13 21.18
N CYS A 377 -2.95 -8.89 20.86
CA CYS A 377 -2.06 -8.09 21.71
C CYS A 377 -2.83 -7.16 22.66
N ALA A 378 -4.15 -7.34 22.84
CA ALA A 378 -4.95 -6.38 23.59
C ALA A 378 -6.08 -6.96 24.46
N ILE A 379 -6.63 -8.14 24.15
CA ILE A 379 -7.87 -8.60 24.79
C ILE A 379 -7.60 -9.71 25.80
N ASN A 380 -6.91 -10.77 25.42
CA ASN A 380 -6.78 -11.96 26.27
C ASN A 380 -5.35 -12.08 26.84
N PRO A 381 -5.14 -11.84 28.16
CA PRO A 381 -3.79 -11.82 28.73
C PRO A 381 -3.12 -13.19 28.83
N ASN A 382 -3.89 -14.24 29.12
CA ASN A 382 -3.38 -15.60 29.35
C ASN A 382 -4.28 -16.63 28.64
N PRO A 383 -4.28 -16.66 27.29
CA PRO A 383 -5.10 -17.61 26.54
C PRO A 383 -4.64 -19.05 26.79
N SER A 384 -5.60 -19.95 26.93
CA SER A 384 -5.40 -21.41 26.93
C SER A 384 -4.94 -21.93 25.56
N VAL A 385 -4.59 -23.21 25.48
CA VAL A 385 -4.16 -23.85 24.23
C VAL A 385 -5.26 -23.79 23.16
N GLU A 386 -6.50 -24.08 23.57
CA GLU A 386 -7.66 -24.05 22.68
C GLU A 386 -8.00 -22.64 22.22
N GLU A 387 -7.80 -21.64 23.08
CA GLU A 387 -7.99 -20.22 22.75
C GLU A 387 -6.89 -19.70 21.84
N LEU A 388 -5.63 -20.11 22.03
CA LEU A 388 -4.52 -19.80 21.13
C LEU A 388 -4.75 -20.36 19.73
N ALA A 389 -5.28 -21.58 19.62
CA ALA A 389 -5.65 -22.17 18.34
C ALA A 389 -6.80 -21.39 17.67
N ASP A 390 -7.80 -20.96 18.44
CA ASP A 390 -8.91 -20.14 17.95
C ASP A 390 -8.43 -18.76 17.47
N ILE A 391 -7.57 -18.08 18.25
CA ILE A 391 -6.91 -16.81 17.87
C ILE A 391 -6.14 -16.96 16.55
N ALA A 392 -5.38 -18.05 16.39
CA ALA A 392 -4.61 -18.32 15.19
C ALA A 392 -5.50 -18.46 13.94
N ILE A 393 -6.61 -19.19 14.05
CA ILE A 393 -7.59 -19.37 12.97
C ILE A 393 -8.25 -18.03 12.62
N GLN A 394 -8.80 -17.32 13.62
CA GLN A 394 -9.45 -16.01 13.40
C GLN A 394 -8.49 -14.98 12.78
N THR A 395 -7.21 -14.99 13.19
CA THR A 395 -6.19 -14.12 12.61
C THR A 395 -5.86 -14.50 11.17
N ALA A 396 -5.81 -15.81 10.85
CA ALA A 396 -5.59 -16.28 9.49
C ALA A 396 -6.74 -15.90 8.55
N ASP A 397 -7.99 -16.04 9.03
CA ASP A 397 -9.18 -15.62 8.30
C ASP A 397 -9.16 -14.11 8.05
N THR A 398 -8.83 -13.32 9.09
CA THR A 398 -8.65 -11.86 8.96
C THR A 398 -7.54 -11.50 7.97
N ALA A 399 -6.44 -12.24 7.93
CA ALA A 399 -5.39 -12.01 6.93
C ALA A 399 -5.94 -12.20 5.51
N ALA A 400 -6.67 -13.29 5.29
CA ALA A 400 -7.25 -13.64 4.00
C ALA A 400 -8.27 -12.60 3.51
N ASP A 401 -9.15 -12.13 4.40
CA ASP A 401 -10.15 -11.10 4.11
C ASP A 401 -9.52 -9.78 3.63
N PHE A 402 -8.31 -9.49 4.10
CA PHE A 402 -7.53 -8.30 3.71
C PHE A 402 -6.51 -8.58 2.59
N GLY A 403 -6.61 -9.74 1.92
CA GLY A 403 -5.77 -10.10 0.77
C GLY A 403 -4.33 -10.47 1.13
N ILE A 404 -4.06 -10.79 2.40
CA ILE A 404 -2.76 -11.26 2.88
C ILE A 404 -2.80 -12.80 2.97
N PRO A 405 -2.03 -13.54 2.14
CA PRO A 405 -2.01 -15.00 2.21
C PRO A 405 -1.54 -15.49 3.59
N PRO A 406 -2.37 -16.20 4.36
CA PRO A 406 -2.05 -16.53 5.74
C PRO A 406 -0.90 -17.53 5.83
N LYS A 407 0.12 -17.18 6.62
CA LYS A 407 1.20 -18.07 7.05
C LYS A 407 1.39 -17.86 8.55
N VAL A 408 0.78 -18.75 9.33
CA VAL A 408 0.72 -18.61 10.78
C VAL A 408 1.97 -19.20 11.43
N ALA A 409 2.57 -18.46 12.35
CA ALA A 409 3.65 -18.93 13.20
C ALA A 409 3.25 -18.77 14.68
N MET A 410 3.20 -19.88 15.41
CA MET A 410 2.96 -19.87 16.86
C MET A 410 4.27 -19.56 17.57
N LEU A 411 4.34 -18.40 18.23
CA LEU A 411 5.57 -17.95 18.89
C LEU A 411 5.73 -18.61 20.27
N SER A 412 6.97 -18.97 20.58
CA SER A 412 7.38 -19.51 21.88
C SER A 412 8.83 -19.12 22.12
N TYR A 413 9.30 -19.22 23.37
CA TYR A 413 10.72 -19.04 23.71
C TYR A 413 11.60 -20.18 23.17
N SER A 414 11.00 -21.27 22.70
CA SER A 414 11.69 -22.43 22.12
C SER A 414 11.16 -22.71 20.70
N THR A 415 12.02 -23.30 19.87
CA THR A 415 11.67 -23.74 18.52
C THR A 415 11.58 -25.26 18.51
N GLY A 416 10.47 -25.80 17.98
CA GLY A 416 10.33 -27.24 17.77
C GLY A 416 11.34 -27.74 16.75
N THR A 417 11.99 -28.87 17.04
CA THR A 417 12.88 -29.58 16.10
C THR A 417 12.11 -30.56 15.24
#